data_AF-A0AAV4R9J3-F1
#
_entry.id   AF-A0AAV4R9J3-F1
#
_cell.length_a   1.000
_cell.length_b   1.000
_cell.length_c   1.000
_cell.angle_alpha   90.00
_cell.angle_beta   90.00
_cell.angle_gamma   90.00
#
_symmetry.space_group_name_H-M   'P 1'
#
loop_
_entity.id
_entity.type
_entity.pdbx_description
1 polymer ?
#
loop_
_entity_poly.entity_id
_entity_poly.type
_entity_poly.pdbx_seq_one_letter_code
_entity_poly.pdbx_strand_id
1 'polypeptide(L)'
;MEDLKQRLKFDDVAVRSRCVQKLVQAVKKKSKGELITASSVQIPELNLLWEVCIEESTSTSNLAIRGIIYLATNKHLDIDYVTNKFLSSLSSSSNVYNIVKGITRLLILQSNQLRENNRSPYSLRIPKHPLIAVLQADEDYLPLVLESIADAISENNLRGFQVMEPTLLDTVKNEPRTAFYILRCIPLLQIEDYSQVVEAANFIFKAQQAFSSLQSDENDRIYISELLLLSTLSLSERSVLFGHDPARLLHIAVNANFVSSYINLCLVSVAKILKTVSGELIERYITLAVILLNFPQISPTVAALLASSVIQLLPEPCVVSFDEISNSSLSQLLAKLEQSFLDCENVKSSIPSAEAESSKDAPSTSTGHEKTKNDNPIYIESFTSLAQSSLQCANFALKLDESNLEFKLNWLKSVQNIVESCETDNLDVIFSLVAALFLISLDDHTFIKSCLDTFESILKKNSFGKCKILLLSI
;
A
#
# COMPACT_ATOMS: atom_id res chain seq x y z
N MET A 1 -16.02 -38.80 32.12
CA MET A 1 -16.23 -37.75 31.11
C MET A 1 -16.96 -36.56 31.72
N GLU A 2 -18.06 -36.77 32.42
CA GLU A 2 -18.86 -35.73 33.10
C GLU A 2 -18.08 -34.74 33.96
N ASP A 3 -17.12 -35.16 34.80
CA ASP A 3 -16.27 -34.22 35.56
C ASP A 3 -15.47 -33.26 34.65
N LEU A 4 -15.02 -33.72 33.48
CA LEU A 4 -14.34 -32.88 32.49
C LEU A 4 -15.35 -31.95 31.78
N LYS A 5 -16.55 -32.44 31.44
CA LYS A 5 -17.64 -31.63 30.89
C LYS A 5 -18.07 -30.52 31.86
N GLN A 6 -18.18 -30.82 33.15
CA GLN A 6 -18.45 -29.81 34.19
C GLN A 6 -17.31 -28.79 34.28
N ARG A 7 -16.05 -29.24 34.33
CA ARG A 7 -14.86 -28.36 34.39
C ARG A 7 -14.68 -27.44 33.19
N LEU A 8 -15.22 -27.79 32.02
CA LEU A 8 -15.23 -26.95 30.83
C LEU A 8 -16.25 -25.79 30.91
N LYS A 9 -17.21 -25.85 31.84
CA LYS A 9 -18.24 -24.83 32.09
C LYS A 9 -17.93 -23.89 33.26
N PHE A 10 -16.73 -23.98 33.86
CA PHE A 10 -16.29 -23.03 34.89
C PHE A 10 -15.87 -21.71 34.25
N ASP A 11 -16.20 -20.58 34.89
CA ASP A 11 -15.85 -19.25 34.38
C ASP A 11 -14.33 -19.04 34.26
N ASP A 12 -13.54 -19.65 35.14
CA ASP A 12 -12.08 -19.55 35.15
C ASP A 12 -11.44 -20.18 33.89
N VAL A 13 -10.84 -19.29 33.07
CA VAL A 13 -10.10 -19.63 31.85
C VAL A 13 -8.92 -20.57 32.13
N ALA A 14 -8.26 -20.47 33.29
CA ALA A 14 -7.15 -21.35 33.66
C ALA A 14 -7.61 -22.78 33.96
N VAL A 15 -8.78 -22.94 34.60
CA VAL A 15 -9.42 -24.26 34.82
C VAL A 15 -9.81 -24.88 33.48
N ARG A 16 -10.45 -24.12 32.60
CA ARG A 16 -10.84 -24.58 31.25
C ARG A 16 -9.63 -24.96 30.40
N SER A 17 -8.58 -24.13 30.38
CA SER A 17 -7.32 -24.40 29.68
C SER A 17 -6.64 -25.68 30.17
N ARG A 18 -6.53 -25.88 31.50
CA ARG A 18 -6.02 -27.13 32.08
C ARG A 18 -6.88 -28.35 31.73
N CYS A 19 -8.20 -28.18 31.60
CA CYS A 19 -9.10 -29.26 31.18
C CYS A 19 -8.85 -29.67 29.72
N VAL A 20 -8.76 -28.69 28.80
CA VAL A 20 -8.41 -28.92 27.38
C VAL A 20 -7.03 -29.58 27.25
N GLN A 21 -6.03 -29.13 28.01
CA GLN A 21 -4.69 -29.75 28.02
C GLN A 21 -4.73 -31.22 28.45
N LYS A 22 -5.57 -31.59 29.44
CA LYS A 22 -5.76 -32.99 29.85
C LYS A 22 -6.41 -33.82 28.73
N LEU A 23 -7.40 -33.28 28.03
CA LEU A 23 -8.02 -33.95 26.87
C LEU A 23 -7.00 -34.19 25.75
N VAL A 24 -6.24 -33.16 25.38
CA VAL A 24 -5.14 -33.25 24.39
C VAL A 24 -4.13 -34.35 24.78
N GLN A 25 -3.69 -34.39 26.05
CA GLN A 25 -2.78 -35.44 26.53
C GLN A 25 -3.41 -36.84 26.50
N ALA A 26 -4.72 -36.96 26.80
CA ALA A 26 -5.43 -38.23 26.73
C ALA A 26 -5.54 -38.74 25.29
N VAL A 27 -5.83 -37.86 24.32
CA VAL A 27 -5.84 -38.21 22.89
C VAL A 27 -4.46 -38.69 22.44
N LYS A 28 -3.37 -37.97 22.78
CA LYS A 28 -1.99 -38.40 22.46
C LYS A 28 -1.66 -39.79 23.01
N LYS A 29 -2.04 -40.08 24.27
CA LYS A 29 -1.81 -41.39 24.90
C LYS A 29 -2.63 -42.50 24.24
N LYS A 30 -3.87 -42.21 23.83
CA LYS A 30 -4.77 -43.20 23.21
C LYS A 30 -4.48 -43.46 21.73
N SER A 31 -3.91 -42.50 21.00
CA SER A 31 -3.47 -42.72 19.60
C SER A 31 -2.25 -43.64 19.49
N LYS A 32 -1.52 -43.89 20.59
CA LYS A 32 -0.30 -44.72 20.65
C LYS A 32 0.81 -44.31 19.66
N GLY A 33 0.77 -43.09 19.14
CA GLY A 33 1.69 -42.62 18.10
C GLY A 33 1.22 -42.85 16.66
N GLU A 34 0.08 -43.51 16.45
CA GLU A 34 -0.59 -43.58 15.16
C GLU A 34 -1.27 -42.23 14.84
N LEU A 35 -1.32 -41.92 13.54
CA LEU A 35 -2.00 -40.75 12.98
C LEU A 35 -3.51 -41.02 12.93
N ILE A 36 -4.30 -40.19 13.61
CA ILE A 36 -5.76 -40.33 13.61
C ILE A 36 -6.33 -39.72 12.32
N THR A 37 -7.02 -40.55 11.54
CA THR A 37 -7.70 -40.21 10.29
C THR A 37 -9.21 -40.44 10.41
N ALA A 38 -9.96 -40.16 9.34
CA ALA A 38 -11.40 -40.41 9.27
C ALA A 38 -11.81 -41.88 9.50
N SER A 39 -10.90 -42.85 9.25
CA SER A 39 -11.13 -44.28 9.43
C SER A 39 -10.63 -44.84 10.77
N SER A 40 -10.03 -44.00 11.63
CA SER A 40 -9.50 -44.43 12.92
C SER A 40 -10.60 -44.71 13.95
N VAL A 41 -10.28 -45.53 14.95
CA VAL A 41 -11.18 -45.81 16.08
C VAL A 41 -11.51 -44.51 16.83
N GLN A 42 -12.79 -44.30 17.13
CA GLN A 42 -13.22 -43.09 17.84
C GLN A 42 -12.59 -42.99 19.24
N ILE A 43 -12.03 -41.82 19.54
CA ILE A 43 -11.46 -41.49 20.85
C ILE A 43 -12.46 -40.57 21.58
N PRO A 44 -13.06 -40.98 22.70
CA PRO A 44 -14.07 -40.18 23.40
C PRO A 44 -13.60 -38.78 23.81
N GLU A 45 -12.33 -38.63 24.17
CA GLU A 45 -11.73 -37.34 24.51
C GLU A 45 -11.54 -36.42 23.30
N LEU A 46 -11.37 -36.98 22.09
CA LEU A 46 -11.34 -36.21 20.85
C LEU A 46 -12.76 -35.79 20.45
N ASN A 47 -13.75 -36.68 20.60
CA ASN A 47 -15.16 -36.33 20.40
C ASN A 47 -15.60 -35.20 21.34
N LEU A 48 -15.17 -35.23 22.61
CA LEU A 48 -15.42 -34.13 23.55
C LEU A 48 -14.73 -32.82 23.13
N LEU A 49 -13.49 -32.87 22.60
CA LEU A 49 -12.87 -31.66 22.05
C LEU A 49 -13.67 -31.09 20.87
N TRP A 50 -14.21 -31.95 19.99
CA TRP A 50 -15.08 -31.52 18.89
C TRP A 50 -16.41 -30.91 19.39
N GLU A 51 -17.08 -31.52 20.38
CA GLU A 51 -18.28 -30.95 21.01
C GLU A 51 -18.01 -29.51 21.51
N VAL A 52 -16.91 -29.32 22.25
CA VAL A 52 -16.52 -28.03 22.84
C VAL A 52 -16.13 -26.97 21.80
N CYS A 53 -15.66 -27.36 20.61
CA CYS A 53 -15.40 -26.41 19.53
C CYS A 53 -16.69 -25.73 19.03
N ILE A 54 -17.82 -26.42 19.14
CA ILE A 54 -19.12 -26.01 18.59
C ILE A 54 -19.96 -25.24 19.62
N GLU A 55 -19.66 -25.37 20.92
CA GLU A 55 -20.33 -24.65 22.02
C GLU A 55 -20.20 -23.11 21.94
N GLU A 56 -21.21 -22.40 22.45
CA GLU A 56 -21.34 -20.93 22.46
C GLU A 56 -20.22 -20.20 23.23
N SER A 57 -19.51 -20.88 24.13
CA SER A 57 -18.44 -20.25 24.92
C SER A 57 -17.20 -20.01 24.05
N THR A 58 -17.13 -18.82 23.44
CA THR A 58 -16.07 -18.42 22.51
C THR A 58 -14.65 -18.68 23.05
N SER A 59 -14.44 -18.47 24.34
CA SER A 59 -13.15 -18.70 25.02
C SER A 59 -12.82 -20.18 25.23
N THR A 60 -13.81 -21.03 25.55
CA THR A 60 -13.60 -22.49 25.66
C THR A 60 -13.39 -23.12 24.29
N SER A 61 -14.21 -22.72 23.31
CA SER A 61 -14.11 -23.16 21.92
C SER A 61 -12.75 -22.80 21.30
N ASN A 62 -12.25 -21.56 21.48
CA ASN A 62 -10.91 -21.16 21.02
C ASN A 62 -9.79 -22.02 21.67
N LEU A 63 -9.88 -22.32 22.97
CA LEU A 63 -8.94 -23.23 23.64
C LEU A 63 -8.98 -24.65 23.04
N ALA A 64 -10.18 -25.21 22.81
CA ALA A 64 -10.33 -26.53 22.20
C ALA A 64 -9.79 -26.57 20.76
N ILE A 65 -10.09 -25.56 19.94
CA ILE A 65 -9.58 -25.40 18.57
C ILE A 65 -8.05 -25.33 18.57
N ARG A 66 -7.43 -24.54 19.46
CA ARG A 66 -5.96 -24.53 19.65
C ARG A 66 -5.42 -25.90 20.04
N GLY A 67 -6.14 -26.65 20.88
CA GLY A 67 -5.78 -28.02 21.27
C GLY A 67 -5.80 -28.99 20.09
N ILE A 68 -6.80 -28.91 19.22
CA ILE A 68 -6.93 -29.71 18.00
C ILE A 68 -5.84 -29.35 16.99
N ILE A 69 -5.59 -28.05 16.75
CA ILE A 69 -4.51 -27.58 15.88
C ILE A 69 -3.16 -28.09 16.41
N TYR A 70 -2.90 -27.99 17.72
CA TYR A 70 -1.69 -28.52 18.33
C TYR A 70 -1.52 -30.04 18.12
N LEU A 71 -2.61 -30.83 18.19
CA LEU A 71 -2.56 -32.26 17.87
C LEU A 71 -2.20 -32.52 16.39
N ALA A 72 -2.73 -31.71 15.45
CA ALA A 72 -2.40 -31.78 14.03
C ALA A 72 -0.95 -31.34 13.74
N THR A 73 -0.47 -30.22 14.31
CA THR A 73 0.93 -29.76 14.21
C THR A 73 1.92 -30.85 14.65
N ASN A 74 1.56 -31.63 15.68
CA ASN A 74 2.38 -32.71 16.23
C ASN A 74 2.14 -34.08 15.56
N LYS A 75 1.46 -34.13 14.40
CA LYS A 75 1.16 -35.35 13.63
C LYS A 75 0.40 -36.44 14.40
N HIS A 76 -0.44 -36.06 15.36
CA HIS A 76 -1.38 -36.98 16.02
C HIS A 76 -2.76 -37.01 15.34
N LEU A 77 -3.14 -35.93 14.68
CA LEU A 77 -4.32 -35.86 13.80
C LEU A 77 -3.85 -35.60 12.37
N ASP A 78 -4.50 -36.23 11.41
CA ASP A 78 -4.36 -35.90 10.00
C ASP A 78 -4.97 -34.51 9.70
N ILE A 79 -4.30 -33.71 8.87
CA ILE A 79 -4.70 -32.33 8.59
C ILE A 79 -5.96 -32.28 7.74
N ASP A 80 -6.08 -33.17 6.75
CA ASP A 80 -7.24 -33.21 5.87
C ASP A 80 -8.48 -33.70 6.64
N TYR A 81 -8.35 -34.69 7.53
CA TYR A 81 -9.38 -35.08 8.48
C TYR A 81 -9.86 -33.90 9.34
N VAL A 82 -8.94 -33.15 9.98
CA VAL A 82 -9.28 -32.03 10.85
C VAL A 82 -9.96 -30.89 10.07
N THR A 83 -9.44 -30.55 8.89
CA THR A 83 -9.99 -29.50 8.03
C THR A 83 -11.40 -29.84 7.55
N ASN A 84 -11.61 -31.08 7.07
CA ASN A 84 -12.95 -31.55 6.68
C ASN A 84 -13.91 -31.58 7.87
N LYS A 85 -13.42 -31.91 9.08
CA LYS A 85 -14.25 -31.91 10.28
C LYS A 85 -14.69 -30.49 10.66
N PHE A 86 -13.78 -29.51 10.61
CA PHE A 86 -14.14 -28.10 10.82
C PHE A 86 -15.14 -27.58 9.78
N LEU A 87 -14.96 -27.89 8.49
CA LEU A 87 -15.94 -27.55 7.46
C LEU A 87 -17.32 -28.14 7.76
N SER A 88 -17.38 -29.41 8.19
CA SER A 88 -18.65 -30.06 8.58
C SER A 88 -19.32 -29.47 9.83
N SER A 89 -18.60 -28.65 10.61
CA SER A 89 -19.10 -28.04 11.84
C SER A 89 -19.61 -26.60 11.66
N LEU A 90 -19.39 -25.97 10.51
CA LEU A 90 -19.81 -24.58 10.24
C LEU A 90 -21.31 -24.39 10.46
N SER A 91 -22.14 -25.21 9.81
CA SER A 91 -23.61 -25.15 9.88
C SER A 91 -24.23 -25.44 11.24
N SER A 92 -23.42 -25.87 12.23
CA SER A 92 -23.88 -26.23 13.56
C SER A 92 -23.20 -25.42 14.67
N SER A 93 -22.27 -24.52 14.33
CA SER A 93 -21.50 -23.76 15.31
C SER A 93 -22.02 -22.35 15.48
N SER A 94 -22.20 -21.96 16.74
CA SER A 94 -22.38 -20.56 17.15
C SER A 94 -21.09 -19.73 17.09
N ASN A 95 -19.95 -20.35 16.77
CA ASN A 95 -18.61 -19.74 16.84
C ASN A 95 -17.81 -19.91 15.54
N VAL A 96 -18.46 -19.63 14.40
CA VAL A 96 -17.90 -19.72 13.05
C VAL A 96 -16.53 -19.02 12.93
N TYR A 97 -16.38 -17.82 13.51
CA TYR A 97 -15.12 -17.06 13.48
C TYR A 97 -13.89 -17.87 13.94
N ASN A 98 -13.98 -18.56 15.09
CA ASN A 98 -12.85 -19.33 15.60
C ASN A 98 -12.59 -20.60 14.76
N ILE A 99 -13.62 -21.16 14.12
CA ILE A 99 -13.48 -22.28 13.17
C ILE A 99 -12.76 -21.82 11.91
N VAL A 100 -13.16 -20.69 11.31
CA VAL A 100 -12.50 -20.09 10.13
C VAL A 100 -11.03 -19.81 10.43
N LYS A 101 -10.74 -19.14 11.56
CA LYS A 101 -9.36 -18.88 12.02
C LYS A 101 -8.56 -20.16 12.31
N GLY A 102 -9.25 -21.25 12.68
CA GLY A 102 -8.67 -22.58 12.83
C GLY A 102 -8.31 -23.23 11.49
N ILE A 103 -9.20 -23.18 10.50
CA ILE A 103 -8.97 -23.65 9.13
C ILE A 103 -7.76 -22.90 8.52
N THR A 104 -7.73 -21.57 8.60
CA THR A 104 -6.61 -20.73 8.13
C THR A 104 -5.26 -21.18 8.71
N ARG A 105 -5.20 -21.47 10.01
CA ARG A 105 -3.99 -21.97 10.66
C ARG A 105 -3.58 -23.37 10.19
N LEU A 106 -4.53 -24.25 9.92
CA LEU A 106 -4.25 -25.58 9.34
C LEU A 106 -3.70 -25.47 7.92
N LEU A 107 -4.24 -24.55 7.11
CA LEU A 107 -3.76 -24.28 5.75
C LEU A 107 -2.29 -23.80 5.75
N ILE A 108 -1.96 -22.85 6.65
CA ILE A 108 -0.58 -22.38 6.85
C ILE A 108 0.32 -23.55 7.28
N LEU A 109 -0.11 -24.36 8.26
CA LEU A 109 0.63 -25.54 8.73
C LEU A 109 0.86 -26.58 7.63
N GLN A 110 -0.15 -26.87 6.80
CA GLN A 110 -0.04 -27.80 5.66
C GLN A 110 0.97 -27.27 4.65
N SER A 111 0.93 -25.97 4.33
CA SER A 111 1.93 -25.34 3.46
C SER A 111 3.34 -25.44 4.03
N ASN A 112 3.52 -25.31 5.35
CA ASN A 112 4.82 -25.36 6.01
C ASN A 112 5.41 -26.79 6.06
N GLN A 113 4.58 -27.82 5.86
CA GLN A 113 5.00 -29.21 5.69
C GLN A 113 5.34 -29.54 4.22
N LEU A 114 4.63 -28.95 3.25
CA LEU A 114 4.81 -29.15 1.81
C LEU A 114 5.99 -28.35 1.19
N ARG A 115 7.13 -28.29 1.89
CA ARG A 115 8.25 -27.37 1.61
C ARG A 115 8.85 -27.40 0.19
N GLU A 116 8.60 -28.43 -0.60
CA GLU A 116 9.18 -28.62 -1.93
C GLU A 116 8.39 -27.95 -3.07
N ASN A 117 7.14 -27.52 -2.82
CA ASN A 117 6.35 -26.76 -3.79
C ASN A 117 5.75 -25.51 -3.10
N ASN A 118 6.17 -24.31 -3.54
CA ASN A 118 5.62 -23.01 -3.09
C ASN A 118 4.20 -22.71 -3.61
N ARG A 119 3.38 -23.74 -3.78
CA ARG A 119 2.01 -23.62 -4.28
C ARG A 119 1.04 -24.17 -3.25
N SER A 120 -0.08 -23.49 -3.06
CA SER A 120 -1.19 -24.04 -2.27
C SER A 120 -1.54 -25.43 -2.82
N PRO A 121 -1.75 -26.47 -1.98
CA PRO A 121 -2.17 -27.79 -2.44
C PRO A 121 -3.60 -27.78 -3.01
N TYR A 122 -4.31 -26.66 -2.85
CA TYR A 122 -5.66 -26.43 -3.34
C TYR A 122 -5.69 -25.53 -4.57
N SER A 123 -6.74 -25.70 -5.37
CA SER A 123 -7.07 -24.82 -6.49
C SER A 123 -8.50 -24.28 -6.37
N LEU A 124 -8.90 -23.46 -7.34
CA LEU A 124 -10.29 -22.99 -7.48
C LEU A 124 -11.30 -24.13 -7.70
N ARG A 125 -10.84 -25.30 -8.17
CA ARG A 125 -11.73 -26.41 -8.59
C ARG A 125 -11.45 -27.71 -7.84
N ILE A 126 -10.24 -28.26 -7.94
CA ILE A 126 -9.86 -29.58 -7.39
C ILE A 126 -8.40 -29.58 -6.91
N PRO A 127 -8.10 -30.03 -5.67
CA PRO A 127 -9.03 -30.02 -4.55
C PRO A 127 -9.42 -28.56 -4.24
N LYS A 128 -10.69 -28.31 -3.90
CA LYS A 128 -11.18 -26.95 -3.67
C LYS A 128 -10.60 -26.38 -2.36
N HIS A 129 -10.16 -25.12 -2.38
CA HIS A 129 -9.58 -24.49 -1.19
C HIS A 129 -10.62 -24.35 -0.06
N PRO A 130 -10.32 -24.79 1.18
CA PRO A 130 -11.27 -24.83 2.29
C PRO A 130 -11.97 -23.50 2.61
N LEU A 131 -11.28 -22.36 2.53
CA LEU A 131 -11.94 -21.07 2.74
C LEU A 131 -12.94 -20.70 1.63
N ILE A 132 -12.80 -21.25 0.41
CA ILE A 132 -13.87 -21.13 -0.60
C ILE A 132 -15.06 -22.02 -0.23
N ALA A 133 -14.82 -23.20 0.37
CA ALA A 133 -15.91 -24.04 0.88
C ALA A 133 -16.64 -23.39 2.07
N VAL A 134 -15.96 -22.55 2.87
CA VAL A 134 -16.59 -21.67 3.88
C VAL A 134 -17.53 -20.67 3.20
N LEU A 135 -17.05 -19.91 2.21
CA LEU A 135 -17.85 -18.91 1.48
C LEU A 135 -19.04 -19.52 0.72
N GLN A 136 -18.94 -20.80 0.31
CA GLN A 136 -20.05 -21.53 -0.31
C GLN A 136 -21.07 -22.08 0.69
N ALA A 137 -20.72 -22.16 1.98
CA ALA A 137 -21.67 -22.54 3.01
C ALA A 137 -22.55 -21.34 3.40
N ASP A 138 -21.95 -20.15 3.48
CA ASP A 138 -22.63 -18.88 3.75
C ASP A 138 -21.78 -17.71 3.22
N GLU A 139 -22.39 -16.82 2.45
CA GLU A 139 -21.72 -15.61 1.91
C GLU A 139 -21.48 -14.57 3.02
N ASP A 140 -22.32 -14.56 4.08
CA ASP A 140 -22.18 -13.66 5.23
C ASP A 140 -20.88 -13.92 6.03
N TYR A 141 -20.18 -15.02 5.78
CA TYR A 141 -18.87 -15.31 6.39
C TYR A 141 -17.70 -14.58 5.72
N LEU A 142 -17.92 -13.87 4.61
CA LEU A 142 -16.87 -13.15 3.89
C LEU A 142 -16.03 -12.21 4.78
N PRO A 143 -16.60 -11.36 5.66
CA PRO A 143 -15.79 -10.49 6.53
C PRO A 143 -14.85 -11.28 7.44
N LEU A 144 -15.29 -12.44 7.95
CA LEU A 144 -14.51 -13.34 8.81
C LEU A 144 -13.37 -14.00 8.03
N VAL A 145 -13.63 -14.38 6.77
CA VAL A 145 -12.61 -14.93 5.87
C VAL A 145 -11.57 -13.87 5.52
N LEU A 146 -11.98 -12.64 5.20
CA LEU A 146 -11.06 -11.54 4.91
C LEU A 146 -10.19 -11.15 6.11
N GLU A 147 -10.78 -11.02 7.31
CA GLU A 147 -10.02 -10.78 8.55
C GLU A 147 -8.99 -11.90 8.78
N SER A 148 -9.41 -13.17 8.61
CA SER A 148 -8.51 -14.29 8.80
C SER A 148 -7.41 -14.38 7.74
N ILE A 149 -7.61 -13.85 6.53
CA ILE A 149 -6.56 -13.74 5.49
C ILE A 149 -5.61 -12.58 5.82
N ALA A 150 -6.12 -11.45 6.30
CA ALA A 150 -5.28 -10.34 6.76
C ALA A 150 -4.37 -10.75 7.93
N ASP A 151 -4.90 -11.49 8.90
CA ASP A 151 -4.12 -12.14 9.96
C ASP A 151 -3.04 -13.07 9.37
N ALA A 152 -3.40 -13.95 8.43
CA ALA A 152 -2.45 -14.87 7.81
C ALA A 152 -1.29 -14.16 7.11
N ILE A 153 -1.59 -13.08 6.38
CA ILE A 153 -0.59 -12.24 5.68
C ILE A 153 0.24 -11.43 6.68
N SER A 154 -0.33 -10.92 7.78
CA SER A 154 0.47 -10.22 8.80
C SER A 154 1.38 -11.14 9.61
N GLU A 155 0.92 -12.35 9.96
CA GLU A 155 1.70 -13.34 10.69
C GLU A 155 2.76 -14.06 9.82
N ASN A 156 2.52 -14.24 8.51
CA ASN A 156 3.34 -15.10 7.63
C ASN A 156 3.74 -14.45 6.29
N ASN A 157 3.53 -13.13 6.13
CA ASN A 157 3.88 -12.34 4.95
C ASN A 157 3.44 -13.03 3.63
N LEU A 158 4.35 -13.18 2.67
CA LEU A 158 4.06 -13.81 1.39
C LEU A 158 3.63 -15.28 1.51
N ARG A 159 4.06 -16.03 2.53
CA ARG A 159 3.59 -17.42 2.70
C ARG A 159 2.11 -17.46 3.08
N GLY A 160 1.66 -16.52 3.93
CA GLY A 160 0.24 -16.32 4.17
C GLY A 160 -0.51 -16.03 2.89
N PHE A 161 0.00 -15.10 2.08
CA PHE A 161 -0.58 -14.73 0.78
C PHE A 161 -0.67 -15.90 -0.22
N GLN A 162 0.43 -16.65 -0.43
CA GLN A 162 0.48 -17.83 -1.32
C GLN A 162 -0.56 -18.90 -0.95
N VAL A 163 -0.75 -19.14 0.34
CA VAL A 163 -1.70 -20.15 0.82
C VAL A 163 -3.13 -19.72 0.49
N MET A 164 -3.43 -18.43 0.70
CA MET A 164 -4.77 -17.86 0.51
C MET A 164 -5.07 -17.48 -0.95
N GLU A 165 -4.07 -17.46 -1.85
CA GLU A 165 -4.22 -17.14 -3.28
C GLU A 165 -5.48 -17.74 -3.93
N PRO A 166 -5.81 -19.04 -3.77
CA PRO A 166 -7.00 -19.61 -4.39
C PRO A 166 -8.30 -18.98 -3.88
N THR A 167 -8.41 -18.67 -2.59
CA THR A 167 -9.59 -17.95 -2.06
C THR A 167 -9.59 -16.50 -2.50
N LEU A 168 -8.44 -15.81 -2.46
CA LEU A 168 -8.33 -14.43 -2.94
C LEU A 168 -8.80 -14.31 -4.40
N LEU A 169 -8.40 -15.24 -5.28
CA LEU A 169 -8.83 -15.26 -6.69
C LEU A 169 -10.31 -15.61 -6.87
N ASP A 170 -10.88 -16.50 -6.05
CA ASP A 170 -12.31 -16.80 -6.08
C ASP A 170 -13.15 -15.60 -5.63
N THR A 171 -12.74 -14.95 -4.53
CA THR A 171 -13.38 -13.72 -4.03
C THR A 171 -13.28 -12.57 -5.03
N VAL A 172 -12.10 -12.31 -5.62
CA VAL A 172 -11.93 -11.33 -6.71
C VAL A 172 -12.88 -11.60 -7.89
N LYS A 173 -13.11 -12.88 -8.20
CA LYS A 173 -13.96 -13.31 -9.33
C LYS A 173 -15.45 -13.19 -9.03
N ASN A 174 -15.87 -13.32 -7.78
CA ASN A 174 -17.29 -13.29 -7.41
C ASN A 174 -17.73 -11.90 -6.93
N GLU A 175 -16.85 -11.11 -6.31
CA GLU A 175 -17.15 -9.77 -5.81
C GLU A 175 -16.04 -8.76 -6.16
N PRO A 176 -16.25 -7.86 -7.13
CA PRO A 176 -15.23 -6.91 -7.57
C PRO A 176 -14.83 -5.93 -6.45
N ARG A 177 -15.76 -5.52 -5.59
CA ARG A 177 -15.48 -4.62 -4.46
C ARG A 177 -14.49 -5.23 -3.46
N THR A 178 -14.48 -6.54 -3.30
CA THR A 178 -13.54 -7.22 -2.41
C THR A 178 -12.15 -7.39 -3.05
N ALA A 179 -12.05 -7.38 -4.39
CA ALA A 179 -10.78 -7.27 -5.09
C ALA A 179 -9.99 -6.01 -4.68
N PHE A 180 -10.66 -4.90 -4.32
CA PHE A 180 -9.98 -3.69 -3.84
C PHE A 180 -9.12 -3.94 -2.60
N TYR A 181 -9.72 -4.53 -1.55
CA TYR A 181 -9.02 -4.79 -0.30
C TYR A 181 -7.83 -5.74 -0.51
N ILE A 182 -8.01 -6.74 -1.38
CA ILE A 182 -7.00 -7.75 -1.71
C ILE A 182 -5.82 -7.13 -2.48
N LEU A 183 -6.09 -6.34 -3.53
CA LEU A 183 -5.03 -5.73 -4.33
C LEU A 183 -4.25 -4.67 -3.55
N ARG A 184 -4.92 -3.95 -2.62
CA ARG A 184 -4.28 -2.97 -1.74
C ARG A 184 -3.25 -3.59 -0.76
N CYS A 185 -3.34 -4.89 -0.49
CA CYS A 185 -2.33 -5.59 0.31
C CYS A 185 -1.02 -5.85 -0.45
N ILE A 186 -1.01 -5.88 -1.78
CA ILE A 186 0.19 -6.27 -2.56
C ILE A 186 1.37 -5.29 -2.37
N PRO A 187 1.19 -3.95 -2.42
CA PRO A 187 2.26 -3.00 -2.10
C PRO A 187 2.74 -3.03 -0.64
N LEU A 188 1.98 -3.68 0.25
CA LEU A 188 2.29 -3.83 1.68
C LEU A 188 3.00 -5.14 2.01
N LEU A 189 3.14 -6.06 1.06
CA LEU A 189 3.95 -7.27 1.23
C LEU A 189 5.41 -6.87 1.49
N GLN A 190 6.02 -7.45 2.53
CA GLN A 190 7.43 -7.23 2.83
C GLN A 190 8.25 -8.10 1.88
N ILE A 191 8.42 -7.63 0.65
CA ILE A 191 9.14 -8.35 -0.41
C ILE A 191 10.64 -8.24 -0.13
N GLU A 192 11.26 -9.37 0.22
CA GLU A 192 12.67 -9.48 0.59
C GLU A 192 13.58 -9.83 -0.59
N ASP A 193 13.05 -10.48 -1.63
CA ASP A 193 13.83 -10.97 -2.79
C ASP A 193 13.03 -10.96 -4.11
N TYR A 194 13.70 -11.23 -5.23
CA TYR A 194 13.08 -11.24 -6.56
C TYR A 194 12.11 -12.40 -6.81
N SER A 195 12.30 -13.58 -6.20
CA SER A 195 11.35 -14.69 -6.34
C SER A 195 9.98 -14.30 -5.77
N GLN A 196 9.98 -13.53 -4.67
CA GLN A 196 8.79 -12.94 -4.06
C GLN A 196 8.12 -11.91 -5.00
N VAL A 197 8.90 -11.08 -5.71
CA VAL A 197 8.38 -10.18 -6.76
C VAL A 197 7.68 -10.98 -7.86
N VAL A 198 8.30 -12.07 -8.35
CA VAL A 198 7.74 -12.92 -9.41
C VAL A 198 6.45 -13.61 -8.96
N GLU A 199 6.36 -14.07 -7.72
CA GLU A 199 5.15 -14.69 -7.19
C GLU A 199 3.99 -13.67 -7.04
N ALA A 200 4.27 -12.47 -6.50
CA ALA A 200 3.30 -11.40 -6.45
C ALA A 200 2.86 -10.92 -7.86
N ALA A 201 3.79 -10.87 -8.82
CA ALA A 201 3.51 -10.53 -10.21
C ALA A 201 2.57 -11.55 -10.87
N ASN A 202 2.81 -12.84 -10.64
CA ASN A 202 1.94 -13.92 -11.10
C ASN A 202 0.53 -13.82 -10.49
N PHE A 203 0.40 -13.38 -9.24
CA PHE A 203 -0.91 -13.12 -8.64
C PHE A 203 -1.62 -11.96 -9.34
N ILE A 204 -0.96 -10.80 -9.53
CA ILE A 204 -1.56 -9.65 -10.24
C ILE A 204 -2.09 -10.09 -11.61
N PHE A 205 -1.30 -10.87 -12.35
CA PHE A 205 -1.71 -11.39 -13.66
C PHE A 205 -2.95 -12.30 -13.59
N LYS A 206 -3.01 -13.23 -12.63
CA LYS A 206 -4.19 -14.08 -12.41
C LYS A 206 -5.41 -13.26 -11.97
N ALA A 207 -5.22 -12.26 -11.11
CA ALA A 207 -6.28 -11.36 -10.65
C ALA A 207 -6.82 -10.51 -11.80
N GLN A 208 -5.95 -9.97 -12.66
CA GLN A 208 -6.33 -9.28 -13.90
C GLN A 208 -7.15 -10.21 -14.81
N GLN A 209 -6.72 -11.45 -15.04
CA GLN A 209 -7.46 -12.41 -15.85
C GLN A 209 -8.84 -12.76 -15.26
N ALA A 210 -8.92 -12.99 -13.95
CA ALA A 210 -10.18 -13.22 -13.24
C ALA A 210 -11.11 -12.02 -13.42
N PHE A 211 -10.58 -10.80 -13.23
CA PHE A 211 -11.33 -9.56 -13.36
C PHE A 211 -11.78 -9.25 -14.79
N SER A 212 -10.95 -9.51 -15.80
CA SER A 212 -11.33 -9.32 -17.23
C SER A 212 -12.52 -10.18 -17.65
N SER A 213 -12.84 -11.25 -16.91
CA SER A 213 -14.01 -12.11 -17.17
C SER A 213 -15.32 -11.63 -16.52
N LEU A 214 -15.27 -10.61 -15.66
CA LEU A 214 -16.42 -10.11 -14.89
C LEU A 214 -17.27 -9.10 -15.67
N GLN A 215 -18.59 -9.25 -15.57
CA GLN A 215 -19.53 -8.16 -15.84
C GLN A 215 -19.67 -7.33 -14.55
N SER A 216 -18.86 -6.28 -14.44
CA SER A 216 -18.89 -5.32 -13.34
C SER A 216 -19.19 -3.92 -13.88
N ASP A 217 -19.62 -3.03 -12.98
CA ASP A 217 -19.85 -1.62 -13.32
C ASP A 217 -18.58 -0.94 -13.86
N GLU A 218 -18.74 0.11 -14.66
CA GLU A 218 -17.63 0.87 -15.24
C GLU A 218 -16.76 1.48 -14.14
N ASN A 219 -17.36 1.98 -13.05
CA ASN A 219 -16.63 2.52 -11.89
C ASN A 219 -15.76 1.45 -11.21
N ASP A 220 -16.29 0.24 -10.99
CA ASP A 220 -15.53 -0.88 -10.41
C ASP A 220 -14.37 -1.28 -11.35
N ARG A 221 -14.58 -1.27 -12.67
CA ARG A 221 -13.53 -1.57 -13.67
C ARG A 221 -12.39 -0.58 -13.66
N ILE A 222 -12.73 0.70 -13.60
CA ILE A 222 -11.75 1.78 -13.52
C ILE A 222 -10.93 1.61 -12.25
N TYR A 223 -11.59 1.46 -11.10
CA TYR A 223 -10.93 1.41 -9.80
C TYR A 223 -10.01 0.19 -9.65
N ILE A 224 -10.44 -0.99 -10.09
CA ILE A 224 -9.63 -2.22 -10.02
C ILE A 224 -8.44 -2.14 -11.00
N SER A 225 -8.62 -1.53 -12.17
CA SER A 225 -7.53 -1.32 -13.14
C SER A 225 -6.44 -0.39 -12.57
N GLU A 226 -6.82 0.65 -11.80
CA GLU A 226 -5.87 1.53 -11.12
C GLU A 226 -5.09 0.82 -9.99
N LEU A 227 -5.73 -0.06 -9.23
CA LEU A 227 -5.04 -0.86 -8.21
C LEU A 227 -4.08 -1.87 -8.83
N LEU A 228 -4.50 -2.52 -9.93
CA LEU A 228 -3.63 -3.40 -10.69
C LEU A 228 -2.41 -2.61 -11.21
N LEU A 229 -2.60 -1.39 -11.72
CA LEU A 229 -1.49 -0.51 -12.13
C LEU A 229 -0.57 -0.16 -10.95
N LEU A 230 -1.11 0.31 -9.82
CA LEU A 230 -0.34 0.71 -8.66
C LEU A 230 0.48 -0.47 -8.08
N SER A 231 -0.15 -1.63 -7.93
CA SER A 231 0.52 -2.85 -7.48
C SER A 231 1.59 -3.30 -8.48
N THR A 232 1.31 -3.20 -9.78
CA THR A 232 2.28 -3.53 -10.84
C THR A 232 3.48 -2.58 -10.81
N LEU A 233 3.26 -1.28 -10.64
CA LEU A 233 4.33 -0.28 -10.51
C LEU A 233 5.18 -0.52 -9.25
N SER A 234 4.54 -0.78 -8.10
CA SER A 234 5.24 -1.10 -6.85
C SER A 234 6.09 -2.37 -6.96
N LEU A 235 5.58 -3.43 -7.59
CA LEU A 235 6.38 -4.63 -7.87
C LEU A 235 7.50 -4.35 -8.87
N SER A 236 7.30 -3.43 -9.82
CA SER A 236 8.32 -3.09 -10.81
C SER A 236 9.46 -2.28 -10.17
N GLU A 237 9.15 -1.36 -9.25
CA GLU A 237 10.14 -0.67 -8.41
C GLU A 237 10.99 -1.69 -7.64
N ARG A 238 10.34 -2.68 -7.00
CA ARG A 238 11.04 -3.77 -6.30
C ARG A 238 11.88 -4.64 -7.24
N SER A 239 11.37 -4.99 -8.42
CA SER A 239 12.14 -5.72 -9.44
C SER A 239 13.45 -5.01 -9.80
N VAL A 240 13.37 -3.70 -10.06
CA VAL A 240 14.52 -2.86 -10.39
C VAL A 240 15.50 -2.76 -9.22
N LEU A 241 15.01 -2.59 -8.00
CA LEU A 241 15.85 -2.55 -6.79
C LEU A 241 16.63 -3.85 -6.56
N PHE A 242 16.09 -5.00 -6.98
CA PHE A 242 16.80 -6.28 -6.97
C PHE A 242 17.65 -6.55 -8.24
N GLY A 243 17.73 -5.59 -9.18
CA GLY A 243 18.54 -5.72 -10.40
C GLY A 243 17.91 -6.56 -11.51
N HIS A 244 16.58 -6.74 -11.52
CA HIS A 244 15.86 -7.58 -12.46
C HIS A 244 14.91 -6.81 -13.38
N ASP A 245 14.78 -7.29 -14.62
CA ASP A 245 13.95 -6.71 -15.68
C ASP A 245 12.43 -6.69 -15.31
N PRO A 246 11.81 -5.49 -15.16
CA PRO A 246 10.38 -5.34 -14.92
C PRO A 246 9.51 -5.46 -16.18
N ALA A 247 10.07 -5.76 -17.37
CA ALA A 247 9.36 -5.79 -18.66
C ALA A 247 7.98 -6.46 -18.63
N ARG A 248 7.88 -7.63 -17.97
CA ARG A 248 6.63 -8.39 -17.86
C ARG A 248 5.57 -7.68 -17.04
N LEU A 249 5.98 -7.00 -15.97
CA LEU A 249 5.10 -6.16 -15.15
C LEU A 249 4.67 -4.92 -15.95
N LEU A 250 5.60 -4.24 -16.63
CA LEU A 250 5.26 -3.09 -17.47
C LEU A 250 4.29 -3.42 -18.61
N HIS A 251 4.39 -4.62 -19.19
CA HIS A 251 3.41 -5.11 -20.15
C HIS A 251 2.03 -5.34 -19.53
N ILE A 252 1.94 -5.77 -18.27
CA ILE A 252 0.67 -5.87 -17.53
C ILE A 252 0.07 -4.47 -17.29
N ALA A 253 0.91 -3.50 -16.89
CA ALA A 253 0.50 -2.11 -16.68
C ALA A 253 -0.03 -1.48 -17.98
N VAL A 254 0.75 -1.48 -19.07
CA VAL A 254 0.42 -0.80 -20.34
C VAL A 254 -0.88 -1.30 -20.98
N ASN A 255 -1.29 -2.55 -20.72
CA ASN A 255 -2.51 -3.15 -21.27
C ASN A 255 -3.77 -2.92 -20.39
N ALA A 256 -3.68 -2.18 -19.29
CA ALA A 256 -4.85 -1.82 -18.50
C ALA A 256 -5.50 -0.53 -19.02
N ASN A 257 -6.84 -0.52 -19.13
CA ASN A 257 -7.60 0.68 -19.49
C ASN A 257 -7.74 1.59 -18.26
N PHE A 258 -7.20 2.82 -18.33
CA PHE A 258 -7.24 3.80 -17.24
C PHE A 258 -8.28 4.90 -17.51
N VAL A 259 -8.86 5.49 -16.46
CA VAL A 259 -9.83 6.62 -16.58
C VAL A 259 -9.79 7.62 -15.40
N SER A 260 -9.01 7.41 -14.32
CA SER A 260 -9.35 7.99 -12.99
C SER A 260 -8.23 8.71 -12.19
N SER A 261 -8.65 9.23 -11.04
CA SER A 261 -7.97 10.08 -10.06
C SER A 261 -6.63 9.57 -9.48
N TYR A 262 -6.35 8.26 -9.53
CA TYR A 262 -5.10 7.69 -8.98
C TYR A 262 -3.92 7.77 -9.95
N ILE A 263 -4.13 8.31 -11.16
CA ILE A 263 -3.08 8.61 -12.12
C ILE A 263 -1.96 9.46 -11.51
N ASN A 264 -2.29 10.38 -10.62
CA ASN A 264 -1.28 11.15 -9.87
C ASN A 264 -0.34 10.26 -9.04
N LEU A 265 -0.87 9.24 -8.35
CA LEU A 265 -0.05 8.30 -7.59
C LEU A 265 0.76 7.34 -8.50
N CYS A 266 0.21 7.01 -9.67
CA CYS A 266 0.89 6.20 -10.67
C CYS A 266 2.06 6.97 -11.31
N LEU A 267 1.84 8.24 -11.67
CA LEU A 267 2.89 9.17 -12.12
C LEU A 267 3.95 9.42 -11.04
N VAL A 268 3.56 9.52 -9.76
CA VAL A 268 4.52 9.55 -8.63
C VAL A 268 5.39 8.31 -8.60
N SER A 269 4.78 7.14 -8.80
CA SER A 269 5.50 5.85 -8.78
C SER A 269 6.43 5.74 -9.99
N VAL A 270 5.97 6.10 -11.20
CA VAL A 270 6.82 6.17 -12.41
C VAL A 270 7.97 7.17 -12.22
N ALA A 271 7.73 8.34 -11.64
CA ALA A 271 8.76 9.33 -11.32
C ALA A 271 9.84 8.77 -10.39
N LYS A 272 9.44 8.09 -9.29
CA LYS A 272 10.38 7.40 -8.40
C LYS A 272 11.20 6.32 -9.11
N ILE A 273 10.56 5.50 -9.94
CA ILE A 273 11.23 4.40 -10.64
C ILE A 273 12.17 4.91 -11.74
N LEU A 274 11.79 5.97 -12.46
CA LEU A 274 12.66 6.62 -13.45
C LEU A 274 14.02 7.04 -12.85
N LYS A 275 14.10 7.34 -11.55
CA LYS A 275 15.37 7.66 -10.87
C LYS A 275 16.28 6.46 -10.57
N THR A 276 15.77 5.23 -10.63
CA THR A 276 16.53 4.01 -10.30
C THR A 276 16.81 3.12 -11.52
N VAL A 277 16.17 3.42 -12.66
CA VAL A 277 16.20 2.62 -13.89
C VAL A 277 17.23 3.15 -14.89
N SER A 278 17.80 2.25 -15.69
CA SER A 278 18.73 2.58 -16.80
C SER A 278 18.42 1.80 -18.08
N GLY A 279 18.99 2.23 -19.21
CA GLY A 279 18.86 1.55 -20.51
C GLY A 279 17.44 1.57 -21.10
N GLU A 280 17.10 0.54 -21.88
CA GLU A 280 15.80 0.40 -22.59
C GLU A 280 14.57 0.51 -21.67
N LEU A 281 14.74 0.27 -20.37
CA LEU A 281 13.66 0.36 -19.40
C LEU A 281 13.19 1.81 -19.19
N ILE A 282 14.10 2.79 -19.31
CA ILE A 282 13.76 4.22 -19.25
C ILE A 282 12.67 4.55 -20.28
N GLU A 283 12.85 4.11 -21.53
CA GLU A 283 11.92 4.38 -22.62
C GLU A 283 10.51 3.80 -22.35
N ARG A 284 10.44 2.63 -21.71
CA ARG A 284 9.17 1.99 -21.35
C ARG A 284 8.43 2.74 -20.24
N TYR A 285 9.15 3.21 -19.22
CA TYR A 285 8.56 4.06 -18.17
C TYR A 285 8.16 5.44 -18.70
N ILE A 286 8.95 6.03 -19.61
CA ILE A 286 8.59 7.26 -20.32
C ILE A 286 7.31 7.04 -21.14
N THR A 287 7.22 5.95 -21.90
CA THR A 287 6.01 5.64 -22.70
C THR A 287 4.78 5.45 -21.80
N LEU A 288 4.93 4.77 -20.66
CA LEU A 288 3.85 4.64 -19.68
C LEU A 288 3.45 6.00 -19.08
N ALA A 289 4.42 6.86 -18.76
CA ALA A 289 4.18 8.24 -18.33
C ALA A 289 3.45 9.06 -19.41
N VAL A 290 3.82 8.94 -20.69
CA VAL A 290 3.16 9.61 -21.83
C VAL A 290 1.70 9.19 -21.97
N ILE A 291 1.38 7.93 -21.67
CA ILE A 291 0.00 7.41 -21.64
C ILE A 291 -0.75 8.00 -20.44
N LEU A 292 -0.15 7.97 -19.25
CA LEU A 292 -0.76 8.50 -18.02
C LEU A 292 -0.94 10.02 -18.02
N LEU A 293 -0.14 10.78 -18.79
CA LEU A 293 -0.33 12.22 -18.96
C LEU A 293 -1.49 12.62 -19.89
N ASN A 294 -2.13 11.68 -20.60
CA ASN A 294 -3.30 12.00 -21.44
C ASN A 294 -4.57 12.31 -20.65
N PHE A 295 -4.55 12.16 -19.33
CA PHE A 295 -5.77 12.19 -18.52
C PHE A 295 -6.01 13.56 -17.89
N PRO A 296 -7.26 14.06 -17.87
CA PRO A 296 -7.57 15.49 -17.67
C PRO A 296 -7.44 16.00 -16.22
N GLN A 297 -6.83 15.25 -15.30
CA GLN A 297 -6.78 15.57 -13.86
C GLN A 297 -5.41 15.29 -13.23
N ILE A 298 -4.35 15.84 -13.82
CA ILE A 298 -2.99 15.72 -13.31
C ILE A 298 -2.67 16.92 -12.39
N SER A 299 -2.18 16.63 -11.19
CA SER A 299 -1.72 17.65 -10.25
C SER A 299 -0.45 18.30 -10.80
N PRO A 300 -0.35 19.65 -10.84
CA PRO A 300 0.89 20.34 -11.21
C PRO A 300 2.09 19.89 -10.36
N THR A 301 1.86 19.61 -9.08
CA THR A 301 2.87 19.06 -8.16
C THR A 301 3.38 17.70 -8.61
N VAL A 302 2.55 16.88 -9.26
CA VAL A 302 2.94 15.56 -9.80
C VAL A 302 3.52 15.66 -11.22
N ALA A 303 3.00 16.55 -12.07
CA ALA A 303 3.59 16.85 -13.37
C ALA A 303 5.05 17.30 -13.20
N ALA A 304 5.32 18.24 -12.28
CA ALA A 304 6.68 18.66 -11.96
C ALA A 304 7.54 17.57 -11.30
N LEU A 305 6.92 16.52 -10.74
CA LEU A 305 7.57 15.41 -10.03
C LEU A 305 8.15 14.43 -11.05
N LEU A 306 7.32 14.15 -12.06
CA LEU A 306 7.68 13.41 -13.25
C LEU A 306 8.73 14.18 -14.04
N ALA A 307 8.50 15.48 -14.31
CA ALA A 307 9.47 16.36 -14.97
C ALA A 307 10.85 16.29 -14.29
N SER A 308 10.90 16.33 -12.95
CA SER A 308 12.14 16.17 -12.17
C SER A 308 12.94 14.92 -12.52
N SER A 309 12.23 13.82 -12.65
CA SER A 309 12.80 12.50 -12.87
C SER A 309 13.26 12.35 -14.31
N VAL A 310 12.50 12.92 -15.24
CA VAL A 310 12.80 12.97 -16.67
C VAL A 310 13.98 13.88 -16.97
N ILE A 311 14.07 15.06 -16.34
CA ILE A 311 15.21 15.98 -16.48
C ILE A 311 16.50 15.33 -15.97
N GLN A 312 16.44 14.55 -14.87
CA GLN A 312 17.59 13.79 -14.35
C GLN A 312 18.04 12.64 -15.26
N LEU A 313 17.23 12.25 -16.24
CA LEU A 313 17.57 11.23 -17.24
C LEU A 313 18.10 11.82 -18.55
N LEU A 314 18.05 13.15 -18.72
CA LEU A 314 18.75 13.82 -19.81
C LEU A 314 20.26 13.71 -19.56
N PRO A 315 21.07 13.40 -20.60
CA PRO A 315 22.52 13.53 -20.46
C PRO A 315 22.89 14.98 -20.13
N GLU A 316 23.93 15.16 -19.29
CA GLU A 316 24.49 16.47 -18.90
C GLU A 316 24.65 17.42 -20.10
N PRO A 317 24.43 18.73 -19.90
CA PRO A 317 23.61 19.58 -20.75
C PRO A 317 24.16 19.68 -22.17
N CYS A 318 23.79 18.72 -23.00
CA CYS A 318 23.98 18.80 -24.42
C CYS A 318 22.95 19.80 -24.94
N VAL A 319 23.45 20.92 -25.47
CA VAL A 319 22.67 21.91 -26.25
C VAL A 319 22.30 21.26 -27.59
N VAL A 320 21.42 20.27 -27.53
CA VAL A 320 20.75 19.69 -28.69
C VAL A 320 19.47 20.49 -28.86
N SER A 321 19.35 21.21 -29.98
CA SER A 321 18.08 21.80 -30.39
C SER A 321 17.02 20.70 -30.47
N PHE A 322 15.93 20.86 -29.71
CA PHE A 322 14.85 19.87 -29.63
C PHE A 322 14.18 19.55 -30.99
N ASP A 323 14.44 20.35 -32.02
CA ASP A 323 13.94 20.20 -33.39
C ASP A 323 14.35 18.89 -34.10
N GLU A 324 15.49 18.27 -33.76
CA GLU A 324 15.97 17.07 -34.48
C GLU A 324 15.51 15.72 -33.87
N ILE A 325 14.96 15.69 -32.65
CA ILE A 325 14.41 14.45 -32.03
C ILE A 325 12.87 14.45 -32.08
N SER A 326 12.35 14.66 -33.28
CA SER A 326 10.93 14.91 -33.56
C SER A 326 9.97 13.72 -33.40
N ASN A 327 10.43 12.57 -32.87
CA ASN A 327 9.59 11.37 -32.67
C ASN A 327 9.90 10.52 -31.41
N SER A 328 10.76 10.96 -30.48
CA SER A 328 11.03 10.16 -29.27
C SER A 328 9.88 10.19 -28.26
N SER A 329 9.65 9.09 -27.53
CA SER A 329 8.70 9.08 -26.41
C SER A 329 9.02 10.15 -25.35
N LEU A 330 10.29 10.55 -25.23
CA LEU A 330 10.76 11.60 -24.33
C LEU A 330 10.29 13.00 -24.75
N SER A 331 10.43 13.37 -26.02
CA SER A 331 9.93 14.66 -26.54
C SER A 331 8.40 14.73 -26.47
N GLN A 332 7.70 13.61 -26.70
CA GLN A 332 6.25 13.53 -26.45
C GLN A 332 5.88 13.71 -24.97
N LEU A 333 6.71 13.21 -24.03
CA LEU A 333 6.47 13.36 -22.59
C LEU A 333 6.61 14.81 -22.14
N LEU A 334 7.67 15.49 -22.60
CA LEU A 334 7.92 16.89 -22.28
C LEU A 334 6.82 17.81 -22.82
N ALA A 335 6.41 17.63 -24.07
CA ALA A 335 5.31 18.40 -24.67
C ALA A 335 3.96 18.21 -23.92
N LYS A 336 3.68 17.00 -23.40
CA LYS A 336 2.48 16.76 -22.58
C LYS A 336 2.58 17.34 -21.17
N LEU A 337 3.77 17.35 -20.57
CA LEU A 337 4.00 18.02 -19.30
C LEU A 337 3.72 19.52 -19.44
N GLU A 338 4.30 20.15 -20.47
CA GLU A 338 4.06 21.56 -20.82
C GLU A 338 2.56 21.85 -21.01
N GLN A 339 1.86 21.07 -21.84
CA GLN A 339 0.41 21.21 -22.03
C GLN A 339 -0.37 21.05 -20.71
N SER A 340 0.00 20.10 -19.85
CA SER A 340 -0.68 19.88 -18.57
C SER A 340 -0.53 21.07 -17.59
N PHE A 341 0.57 21.83 -17.68
CA PHE A 341 0.72 23.08 -16.93
C PHE A 341 -0.16 24.19 -17.51
N LEU A 342 -0.19 24.35 -18.84
CA LEU A 342 -1.01 25.38 -19.53
C LEU A 342 -2.51 25.16 -19.32
N ASP A 343 -2.99 23.92 -19.35
CA ASP A 343 -4.39 23.58 -19.11
C ASP A 343 -4.83 23.96 -17.67
N CYS A 344 -3.92 23.87 -16.70
CA CYS A 344 -4.16 24.29 -15.31
C CYS A 344 -4.26 25.82 -15.13
N GLU A 345 -3.78 26.62 -16.09
CA GLU A 345 -3.94 28.07 -16.11
C GLU A 345 -5.30 28.46 -16.71
N ASN A 346 -5.67 27.83 -17.83
CA ASN A 346 -6.91 28.13 -18.55
C ASN A 346 -8.19 27.88 -17.74
N VAL A 347 -8.24 26.84 -16.90
CA VAL A 347 -9.42 26.53 -16.07
C VAL A 347 -9.78 27.66 -15.07
N LYS A 348 -8.82 28.54 -14.74
CA LYS A 348 -9.04 29.66 -13.81
C LYS A 348 -9.70 30.88 -14.46
N SER A 349 -9.69 31.00 -15.79
CA SER A 349 -10.23 32.17 -16.49
C SER A 349 -11.75 32.16 -16.69
N SER A 350 -12.44 31.07 -16.31
CA SER A 350 -13.86 30.84 -16.63
C SER A 350 -14.83 30.93 -15.43
N ILE A 351 -14.41 31.47 -14.27
CA ILE A 351 -15.27 31.64 -13.09
C ILE A 351 -15.83 33.07 -13.03
N PRO A 352 -17.16 33.29 -13.03
CA PRO A 352 -17.75 34.63 -12.89
C PRO A 352 -17.59 35.16 -11.45
N SER A 353 -17.06 36.38 -11.31
CA SER A 353 -16.87 37.04 -10.02
C SER A 353 -18.16 37.68 -9.48
N ALA A 354 -18.49 37.42 -8.22
CA ALA A 354 -19.52 38.14 -7.45
C ALA A 354 -18.89 38.91 -6.28
N GLU A 355 -19.52 40.02 -5.88
CA GLU A 355 -18.94 41.07 -5.03
C GLU A 355 -18.95 40.75 -3.51
N ALA A 356 -18.25 41.60 -2.74
CA ALA A 356 -17.83 41.37 -1.35
C ALA A 356 -18.66 42.11 -0.30
N GLU A 357 -18.49 41.76 0.99
CA GLU A 357 -18.71 42.70 2.11
C GLU A 357 -17.84 42.40 3.36
N SER A 358 -17.78 43.38 4.27
CA SER A 358 -16.83 43.60 5.40
C SER A 358 -16.82 42.54 6.55
N SER A 359 -15.93 42.51 7.57
CA SER A 359 -15.33 43.59 8.41
C SER A 359 -14.15 43.11 9.31
N LYS A 360 -13.78 43.84 10.38
CA LYS A 360 -12.52 43.73 11.18
C LYS A 360 -12.71 42.98 12.54
N ASP A 361 -11.78 42.84 13.51
CA ASP A 361 -10.47 43.49 13.82
C ASP A 361 -9.55 42.58 14.70
N ALA A 362 -8.41 43.09 15.20
CA ALA A 362 -7.29 42.35 15.87
C ALA A 362 -7.20 42.59 17.43
N PRO A 363 -6.09 42.36 18.22
CA PRO A 363 -4.71 41.82 17.95
C PRO A 363 -3.95 41.00 19.07
N SER A 364 -2.71 40.55 18.76
CA SER A 364 -1.48 40.45 19.64
C SER A 364 -1.33 39.36 20.74
N THR A 365 -0.15 38.86 21.22
CA THR A 365 1.32 38.85 20.88
C THR A 365 2.05 37.82 21.79
N SER A 366 3.17 37.16 21.43
CA SER A 366 4.59 37.51 21.76
C SER A 366 5.53 36.26 21.78
N THR A 367 6.87 36.43 21.95
CA THR A 367 7.96 35.46 21.59
C THR A 367 9.06 35.25 22.65
N GLY A 368 9.85 34.15 22.61
CA GLY A 368 11.26 34.16 23.13
C GLY A 368 12.06 32.83 23.37
N HIS A 369 13.16 32.64 22.60
CA HIS A 369 14.47 31.97 22.93
C HIS A 369 14.56 30.44 23.25
N GLU A 370 15.64 29.65 22.99
CA GLU A 370 16.97 29.83 22.33
C GLU A 370 17.71 28.48 21.94
N LYS A 371 18.50 28.49 20.83
CA LYS A 371 19.84 27.83 20.57
C LYS A 371 20.10 26.30 20.41
N THR A 372 20.73 25.99 19.26
CA THR A 372 21.97 25.21 18.97
C THR A 372 21.96 23.75 18.48
N LYS A 373 22.08 23.56 17.14
CA LYS A 373 23.23 22.86 16.49
C LYS A 373 23.33 22.99 14.94
N ASN A 374 23.99 24.08 14.55
CA ASN A 374 24.83 24.36 13.36
C ASN A 374 24.92 23.28 12.26
N ASP A 375 24.48 23.66 11.06
CA ASP A 375 24.37 22.80 9.88
C ASP A 375 24.39 23.72 8.63
N ASN A 376 25.10 23.34 7.56
CA ASN A 376 25.98 24.28 6.80
C ASN A 376 25.31 25.03 5.60
N PRO A 377 25.36 26.38 5.49
CA PRO A 377 24.56 27.15 4.53
C PRO A 377 25.02 27.16 3.05
N ILE A 378 26.22 26.71 2.70
CA ILE A 378 26.71 26.76 1.30
C ILE A 378 25.99 25.74 0.38
N TYR A 379 25.52 24.63 0.95
CA TYR A 379 24.78 23.59 0.21
C TYR A 379 23.35 24.03 -0.19
N ILE A 380 22.93 25.19 0.32
CA ILE A 380 21.55 25.66 0.32
C ILE A 380 21.31 26.60 -0.84
N GLU A 381 22.19 27.61 -0.98
CA GLU A 381 22.09 28.64 -2.01
C GLU A 381 22.20 28.03 -3.42
N SER A 382 22.98 26.97 -3.53
CA SER A 382 23.06 26.14 -4.73
C SER A 382 21.79 25.32 -4.98
N PHE A 383 21.08 24.86 -3.94
CA PHE A 383 19.87 24.04 -4.14
C PHE A 383 18.66 24.89 -4.55
N THR A 384 18.38 26.03 -3.92
CA THR A 384 17.21 26.87 -4.28
C THR A 384 17.29 27.49 -5.66
N SER A 385 18.50 27.78 -6.15
CA SER A 385 18.71 28.34 -7.49
C SER A 385 18.70 27.28 -8.61
N LEU A 386 18.89 26.00 -8.29
CA LEU A 386 18.98 24.88 -9.26
C LEU A 386 17.87 23.82 -9.09
N ALA A 387 16.97 23.94 -8.11
CA ALA A 387 15.87 23.01 -7.87
C ALA A 387 14.73 23.18 -8.89
N GLN A 388 15.00 22.82 -10.14
CA GLN A 388 14.18 23.09 -11.32
C GLN A 388 12.95 22.17 -11.46
N SER A 389 12.54 21.45 -10.40
CA SER A 389 11.50 20.41 -10.51
C SER A 389 10.99 19.85 -9.17
N SER A 390 9.73 19.38 -9.10
CA SER A 390 9.09 19.12 -7.80
C SER A 390 9.44 17.78 -7.13
N LEU A 391 10.06 16.78 -7.77
CA LEU A 391 10.56 15.60 -7.02
C LEU A 391 11.94 15.87 -6.41
N GLN A 392 12.66 16.87 -6.92
CA GLN A 392 13.74 17.49 -6.16
C GLN A 392 13.12 18.22 -4.97
N CYS A 393 12.09 19.06 -5.16
CA CYS A 393 11.40 19.70 -4.05
C CYS A 393 10.81 18.70 -3.04
N ALA A 394 10.25 17.57 -3.46
CA ALA A 394 9.62 16.57 -2.60
C ALA A 394 10.64 15.65 -1.90
N ASN A 395 11.69 15.19 -2.58
CA ASN A 395 12.77 14.44 -1.91
C ASN A 395 13.60 15.35 -1.01
N PHE A 396 13.73 16.63 -1.35
CA PHE A 396 14.36 17.64 -0.51
C PHE A 396 13.47 17.98 0.69
N ALA A 397 12.16 18.13 0.51
CA ALA A 397 11.16 18.25 1.57
C ALA A 397 11.26 17.08 2.55
N LEU A 398 11.23 15.83 2.06
CA LEU A 398 11.38 14.65 2.92
C LEU A 398 12.72 14.64 3.69
N LYS A 399 13.83 15.01 3.05
CA LYS A 399 15.13 15.14 3.74
C LYS A 399 15.18 16.31 4.71
N LEU A 400 14.42 17.38 4.46
CA LEU A 400 14.36 18.50 5.38
C LEU A 400 13.47 18.15 6.56
N ASP A 401 12.35 17.46 6.35
CA ASP A 401 11.45 16.97 7.41
C ASP A 401 12.23 16.24 8.50
N GLU A 402 13.09 15.30 8.09
CA GLU A 402 14.03 14.53 8.92
C GLU A 402 15.16 15.37 9.59
N SER A 403 15.36 16.63 9.18
CA SER A 403 16.46 17.50 9.63
C SER A 403 16.11 18.39 10.83
N ASN A 404 17.14 18.81 11.58
CA ASN A 404 16.95 19.66 12.76
C ASN A 404 16.52 21.10 12.38
N LEU A 405 15.76 21.75 13.26
CA LEU A 405 15.17 23.08 13.01
C LEU A 405 16.21 24.18 12.75
N GLU A 406 17.43 24.08 13.30
CA GLU A 406 18.48 25.07 13.07
C GLU A 406 19.01 25.01 11.63
N PHE A 407 19.10 23.81 11.05
CA PHE A 407 19.38 23.65 9.61
C PHE A 407 18.28 24.29 8.77
N LYS A 408 17.00 24.02 9.10
CA LYS A 408 15.83 24.61 8.41
C LYS A 408 15.89 26.15 8.44
N LEU A 409 16.11 26.74 9.62
CA LEU A 409 16.22 28.20 9.81
C LEU A 409 17.42 28.82 9.07
N ASN A 410 18.58 28.17 9.08
CA ASN A 410 19.73 28.63 8.30
C ASN A 410 19.48 28.50 6.80
N TRP A 411 18.75 27.47 6.37
CA TRP A 411 18.38 27.26 4.97
C TRP A 411 17.57 28.43 4.45
N LEU A 412 16.51 28.75 5.17
CA LEU A 412 15.54 29.76 4.80
C LEU A 412 16.13 31.18 4.72
N LYS A 413 17.12 31.51 5.56
CA LYS A 413 17.85 32.78 5.48
C LYS A 413 18.67 32.91 4.19
N SER A 414 19.32 31.83 3.76
CA SER A 414 20.00 31.81 2.46
C SER A 414 19.02 31.94 1.29
N VAL A 415 17.80 31.40 1.42
CA VAL A 415 16.73 31.64 0.44
C VAL A 415 16.26 33.10 0.43
N GLN A 416 16.10 33.75 1.59
CA GLN A 416 15.78 35.17 1.69
C GLN A 416 16.84 36.02 0.95
N ASN A 417 18.12 35.77 1.19
CA ASN A 417 19.21 36.47 0.49
C ASN A 417 19.12 36.30 -1.04
N ILE A 418 18.82 35.10 -1.53
CA ILE A 418 18.63 34.84 -2.96
C ILE A 418 17.40 35.58 -3.50
N VAL A 419 16.26 35.54 -2.80
CA VAL A 419 15.05 36.29 -3.17
C VAL A 419 15.36 37.78 -3.26
N GLU A 420 16.15 38.33 -2.35
CA GLU A 420 16.56 39.73 -2.34
C GLU A 420 17.54 40.08 -3.48
N SER A 421 18.37 39.14 -3.95
CA SER A 421 19.30 39.35 -5.07
C SER A 421 18.75 39.00 -6.47
N CYS A 422 17.75 38.12 -6.58
CA CYS A 422 17.31 37.55 -7.86
C CYS A 422 16.35 38.47 -8.63
N GLU A 423 16.40 38.40 -9.96
CA GLU A 423 15.39 38.96 -10.88
C GLU A 423 14.20 37.97 -11.05
N THR A 424 13.13 38.39 -11.72
CA THR A 424 11.76 37.85 -11.54
C THR A 424 11.57 36.37 -11.84
N ASP A 425 12.37 35.79 -12.72
CA ASP A 425 11.94 34.63 -13.51
C ASP A 425 12.09 33.28 -12.79
N ASN A 426 12.69 33.26 -11.59
CA ASN A 426 12.81 32.06 -10.74
C ASN A 426 11.94 32.10 -9.48
N LEU A 427 11.16 33.16 -9.29
CA LEU A 427 10.43 33.42 -8.04
C LEU A 427 9.33 32.38 -7.73
N ASP A 428 8.72 31.77 -8.75
CA ASP A 428 7.69 30.74 -8.57
C ASP A 428 8.25 29.39 -8.07
N VAL A 429 9.48 29.04 -8.50
CA VAL A 429 10.19 27.85 -8.01
C VAL A 429 10.59 28.04 -6.54
N ILE A 430 11.14 29.21 -6.22
CA ILE A 430 11.52 29.57 -4.85
C ILE A 430 10.27 29.63 -3.95
N PHE A 431 9.15 30.20 -4.42
CA PHE A 431 7.87 30.16 -3.71
C PHE A 431 7.42 28.72 -3.42
N SER A 432 7.46 27.84 -4.42
CA SER A 432 7.07 26.43 -4.26
C SER A 432 7.92 25.68 -3.23
N LEU A 433 9.21 26.02 -3.14
CA LEU A 433 10.14 25.47 -2.15
C LEU A 433 9.90 26.01 -0.74
N VAL A 434 9.70 27.32 -0.58
CA VAL A 434 9.36 27.92 0.72
C VAL A 434 7.99 27.43 1.21
N ALA A 435 7.04 27.14 0.31
CA ALA A 435 5.77 26.50 0.62
C ALA A 435 5.92 25.06 1.11
N ALA A 436 6.73 24.25 0.44
CA ALA A 436 7.08 22.93 0.94
C ALA A 436 7.65 23.02 2.37
N LEU A 437 8.57 23.97 2.63
CA LEU A 437 9.20 24.14 3.94
C LEU A 437 8.26 24.62 5.04
N PHE A 438 7.36 25.57 4.73
CA PHE A 438 6.34 26.04 5.65
C PHE A 438 5.47 24.88 6.16
N LEU A 439 5.05 23.98 5.27
CA LEU A 439 4.21 22.82 5.60
C LEU A 439 4.94 21.73 6.41
N ILE A 440 6.27 21.74 6.44
CA ILE A 440 7.11 20.71 7.09
C ILE A 440 7.42 21.02 8.56
N SER A 441 7.22 22.25 9.02
CA SER A 441 7.59 22.63 10.40
C SER A 441 6.64 23.70 10.95
N LEU A 442 5.37 23.30 11.06
CA LEU A 442 4.24 24.10 11.53
C LEU A 442 4.30 24.50 13.01
N ASP A 443 5.20 23.88 13.80
CA ASP A 443 5.23 24.05 15.25
C ASP A 443 6.17 25.16 15.75
N ASP A 444 7.08 25.68 14.92
CA ASP A 444 7.97 26.81 15.29
C ASP A 444 7.56 28.11 14.59
N HIS A 445 6.96 29.02 15.38
CA HIS A 445 6.52 30.33 14.91
C HIS A 445 7.65 31.22 14.37
N THR A 446 8.89 31.08 14.83
CA THR A 446 10.04 31.84 14.33
C THR A 446 10.44 31.38 12.93
N PHE A 447 10.41 30.07 12.67
CA PHE A 447 10.63 29.50 11.34
C PHE A 447 9.48 29.85 10.37
N ILE A 448 8.23 29.64 10.79
CA ILE A 448 7.02 30.04 10.03
C ILE A 448 7.06 31.52 9.66
N LYS A 449 7.33 32.41 10.62
CA LYS A 449 7.39 33.85 10.35
C LYS A 449 8.47 34.16 9.31
N SER A 450 9.64 33.54 9.43
CA SER A 450 10.69 33.71 8.44
C SER A 450 10.25 33.20 7.04
N CYS A 451 9.42 32.15 6.94
CA CYS A 451 8.86 31.70 5.66
C CYS A 451 7.90 32.76 5.08
N LEU A 452 7.02 33.30 5.92
CA LEU A 452 6.06 34.34 5.55
C LEU A 452 6.75 35.65 5.15
N ASP A 453 7.78 36.07 5.86
CA ASP A 453 8.61 37.23 5.51
C ASP A 453 9.34 37.00 4.15
N THR A 454 9.79 35.76 3.88
CA THR A 454 10.37 35.37 2.57
C THR A 454 9.33 35.46 1.46
N PHE A 455 8.13 34.92 1.68
CA PHE A 455 7.03 35.03 0.73
C PHE A 455 6.68 36.49 0.46
N GLU A 456 6.58 37.33 1.49
CA GLU A 456 6.25 38.75 1.29
C GLU A 456 7.31 39.47 0.42
N SER A 457 8.59 39.15 0.58
CA SER A 457 9.67 39.65 -0.30
C SER A 457 9.57 39.13 -1.74
N ILE A 458 9.28 37.84 -1.95
CA ILE A 458 9.01 37.26 -3.29
C ILE A 458 7.88 38.02 -3.98
N LEU A 459 6.81 38.31 -3.25
CA LEU A 459 5.55 38.87 -3.78
C LEU A 459 5.59 40.40 -3.93
N LYS A 460 6.49 41.08 -3.21
CA LYS A 460 6.83 42.50 -3.46
C LYS A 460 7.62 42.67 -4.76
N LYS A 461 8.49 41.71 -5.09
CA LYS A 461 9.27 41.70 -6.34
C LYS A 461 8.46 41.27 -7.56
N ASN A 462 7.55 40.31 -7.41
CA ASN A 462 6.73 39.82 -8.51
C ASN A 462 5.38 40.56 -8.59
N SER A 463 5.19 41.41 -9.59
CA SER A 463 3.94 42.18 -9.78
C SER A 463 2.71 41.30 -10.02
N PHE A 464 2.90 40.06 -10.52
CA PHE A 464 1.86 39.04 -10.65
C PHE A 464 1.62 38.22 -9.36
N GLY A 465 2.49 38.35 -8.34
CA GLY A 465 2.49 37.49 -7.16
C GLY A 465 1.26 37.63 -6.26
N LYS A 466 0.64 38.83 -6.20
CA LYS A 466 -0.38 39.20 -5.19
C LYS A 466 -1.61 38.27 -5.09
N CYS A 467 -1.86 37.42 -6.09
CA CYS A 467 -2.96 36.44 -6.06
C CYS A 467 -2.58 35.06 -5.50
N LYS A 468 -1.29 34.70 -5.35
CA LYS A 468 -0.88 33.33 -4.96
C LYS A 468 -0.91 33.03 -3.45
N ILE A 469 -0.96 34.04 -2.57
CA ILE A 469 -1.00 33.79 -1.10
C ILE A 469 -2.33 33.22 -0.60
N LEU A 470 -3.47 33.53 -1.23
CA LEU A 470 -4.80 33.11 -0.75
C LEU A 470 -5.05 31.59 -0.80
N LEU A 471 -4.16 30.83 -1.44
CA LEU A 471 -4.15 29.35 -1.46
C LEU A 471 -3.21 28.71 -0.41
N LEU A 472 -2.49 29.52 0.37
CA LEU A 472 -1.57 29.11 1.45
C LEU A 472 -1.87 29.79 2.79
N SER A 473 -2.95 30.57 2.89
CA SER A 473 -3.38 31.19 4.14
C SER A 473 -4.03 30.22 5.14
N ILE A 474 -4.15 28.93 4.81
CA ILE A 474 -4.66 27.84 5.65
C ILE A 474 -3.78 26.61 5.43
#